data_AF-A0A318UF41-F1
#
_entry.id   AF-A0A318UF41-F1
#
_cell.length_a   1.000
_cell.length_b   1.000
_cell.length_c   1.000
_cell.angle_alpha   90.00
_cell.angle_beta   90.00
_cell.angle_gamma   90.00
#
_symmetry.space_group_name_H-M   'P 1'
#
loop_
_entity.id
_entity.type
_entity.pdbx_description
1 polymer ?
#
loop_
_entity_poly.entity_id
_entity_poly.type
_entity_poly.pdbx_seq_one_letter_code
_entity_poly.pdbx_strand_id
1 'polypeptide(L)'
;MLLSLAAKVVDAVRQGALPQPLRFVLMVADLAMIGLVTPVALSKLGEMAKAAAPGDWMPGAAIGLYVLVAAWLAVTSLRSLRRS
;
A
#
# COMPACT_ATOMS: atom_id res chain seq x y z
N MET A 1 -5.19 -1.24 -2.15
CA MET A 1 -5.15 -2.46 -2.96
C MET A 1 -5.54 -3.70 -2.17
N LEU A 2 -5.34 -3.81 -0.86
CA LEU A 2 -5.62 -5.04 -0.11
C LEU A 2 -7.11 -5.24 0.12
N LEU A 3 -7.84 -4.18 0.48
CA LEU A 3 -9.30 -4.24 0.67
C LEU A 3 -10.02 -4.39 -0.67
N SER A 4 -9.53 -3.70 -1.71
CA SER A 4 -10.04 -3.85 -3.08
C SER A 4 -9.72 -5.23 -3.68
N LEU A 5 -8.57 -5.83 -3.33
CA LEU A 5 -8.22 -7.20 -3.73
C LEU A 5 -9.05 -8.23 -2.96
N ALA A 6 -9.25 -8.05 -1.65
CA ALA A 6 -10.13 -8.89 -0.84
C ALA A 6 -11.57 -8.85 -1.37
N ALA A 7 -12.06 -7.67 -1.76
CA ALA A 7 -13.34 -7.52 -2.45
C ALA A 7 -13.40 -8.27 -3.79
N LYS A 8 -12.34 -8.22 -4.61
CA LYS A 8 -12.28 -9.01 -5.85
C LYS A 8 -12.24 -10.52 -5.58
N VAL A 9 -11.56 -10.96 -4.53
CA VAL A 9 -11.54 -12.36 -4.10
C VAL A 9 -12.93 -12.78 -3.62
N VAL A 10 -13.61 -11.95 -2.83
CA VAL A 10 -14.98 -12.22 -2.38
C VAL A 10 -15.96 -12.25 -3.55
N ASP A 11 -15.83 -11.33 -4.52
CA ASP A 11 -16.64 -11.33 -5.75
C ASP A 11 -16.42 -12.62 -6.55
N ALA A 12 -15.18 -13.09 -6.66
CA ALA A 12 -14.82 -14.33 -7.33
C ALA A 12 -15.37 -15.58 -6.59
N VAL A 13 -15.39 -15.56 -5.26
CA VAL A 13 -15.90 -16.66 -4.42
C VAL A 13 -17.43 -16.69 -4.39
N ARG A 14 -18.09 -15.53 -4.36
CA ARG A 14 -19.56 -15.41 -4.26
C ARG A 14 -20.27 -15.32 -5.61
N GLN A 15 -19.53 -15.33 -6.73
CA GLN A 15 -20.05 -15.15 -8.10
C GLN A 15 -20.96 -13.92 -8.25
N GLY A 16 -20.73 -12.88 -7.45
CA GLY A 16 -21.56 -11.68 -7.41
C GLY A 16 -20.67 -10.46 -7.32
N ALA A 17 -20.89 -9.49 -8.20
CA ALA A 17 -20.10 -8.27 -8.22
C ALA A 17 -20.54 -7.32 -7.10
N LEU A 18 -19.60 -6.88 -6.27
CA LEU A 18 -19.83 -5.80 -5.31
C LEU A 18 -20.30 -4.52 -6.01
N PRO A 19 -21.27 -3.79 -5.43
CA PRO A 19 -21.76 -2.52 -5.97
C PRO A 19 -20.61 -1.51 -6.18
N GLN A 20 -20.65 -0.79 -7.31
CA GLN A 20 -19.65 0.22 -7.67
C GLN A 20 -19.34 1.26 -6.58
N PRO A 21 -20.30 1.82 -5.83
CA PRO A 21 -19.98 2.76 -4.74
C PRO A 21 -19.17 2.10 -3.61
N LEU A 22 -19.41 0.82 -3.34
CA LEU A 22 -18.68 0.07 -2.31
C LEU A 22 -17.22 -0.18 -2.76
N ARG A 23 -17.01 -0.49 -4.04
CA ARG A 23 -15.66 -0.59 -4.62
C ARG A 23 -14.88 0.73 -4.55
N PHE A 24 -15.56 1.86 -4.78
CA PHE A 24 -14.95 3.18 -4.65
C PHE A 24 -14.53 3.47 -3.20
N VAL A 25 -15.40 3.20 -2.23
CA VAL A 25 -15.09 3.36 -0.80
C VAL A 25 -13.89 2.50 -0.37
N LEU A 26 -13.82 1.25 -0.82
CA LEU A 26 -12.69 0.37 -0.51
C LEU A 26 -11.38 0.86 -1.12
N MET A 27 -11.44 1.47 -2.31
CA MET A 27 -10.26 2.06 -2.95
C MET A 27 -9.79 3.33 -2.22
N VAL A 28 -10.72 4.18 -1.77
CA VAL A 28 -10.40 5.35 -0.95
C VAL A 28 -9.86 4.94 0.41
N ALA A 29 -10.44 3.93 1.06
CA ALA A 29 -9.95 3.38 2.32
C ALA A 29 -8.54 2.80 2.19
N ASP A 30 -8.26 2.11 1.08
CA ASP A 30 -6.92 1.63 0.74
C ASP A 30 -5.91 2.79 0.59
N LEU A 31 -6.29 3.89 -0.08
CA LEU A 31 -5.46 5.09 -0.22
C LEU A 31 -5.23 5.79 1.13
N ALA A 32 -6.27 5.92 1.95
CA ALA A 32 -6.19 6.49 3.28
C ALA A 32 -5.29 5.67 4.21
N MET A 33 -5.39 4.34 4.17
CA MET A 33 -4.50 3.44 4.90
C MET A 33 -3.04 3.61 4.48
N ILE A 34 -2.76 3.70 3.17
CA ILE A 34 -1.40 3.98 2.71
C ILE A 34 -0.92 5.34 3.24
N GLY A 35 -1.75 6.38 3.13
CA GLY A 35 -1.42 7.72 3.63
C GLY A 35 -1.17 7.78 5.14
N LEU A 36 -1.89 6.99 5.94
CA LEU A 36 -1.76 6.93 7.40
C LEU A 36 -0.62 6.03 7.89
N VAL A 37 -0.37 4.91 7.21
CA VAL A 37 0.64 3.92 7.61
C VAL A 37 2.04 4.35 7.15
N THR A 38 2.15 5.05 6.02
CA THR A 38 3.44 5.49 5.46
C THR A 38 4.27 6.36 6.43
N PRO A 39 3.72 7.40 7.09
CA PRO A 39 4.48 8.23 8.04
C PRO A 39 4.97 7.42 9.24
N VAL A 40 4.13 6.52 9.76
CA VAL A 40 4.46 5.68 10.91
C VAL A 40 5.57 4.69 10.55
N ALA A 41 5.45 4.03 9.40
CA ALA A 41 6.44 3.09 8.91
C ALA A 41 7.79 3.78 8.62
N LEU A 42 7.77 4.95 7.96
CA LEU A 42 8.99 5.73 7.71
C LEU A 42 9.65 6.20 9.01
N SER A 43 8.86 6.59 10.02
CA SER A 43 9.40 6.99 11.33
C SER A 43 10.08 5.81 12.01
N LYS A 44 9.46 4.62 12.02
CA LYS A 44 10.02 3.41 12.62
C LYS A 44 11.26 2.91 11.89
N LEU A 45 11.24 2.92 10.55
CA LEU A 45 12.42 2.58 9.75
C LEU A 45 13.55 3.60 9.93
N GLY A 46 13.22 4.88 10.10
CA GLY A 46 14.19 5.93 10.43
C GLY A 46 14.82 5.76 11.81
N GLU A 47 14.05 5.33 12.82
CA GLU A 47 14.58 4.95 14.14
C GLU A 47 15.52 3.74 14.05
N MET A 48 15.14 2.72 13.28
CA MET A 48 16.00 1.54 13.06
C MET A 48 17.28 1.89 12.30
N ALA A 49 17.21 2.79 11.32
CA ALA A 49 18.40 3.27 10.60
C ALA A 49 19.33 4.10 11.51
N LYS A 50 18.80 4.86 12.47
CA LYS A 50 19.60 5.57 13.46
C LYS A 50 20.23 4.65 14.51
N ALA A 51 19.55 3.56 14.86
CA ALA A 51 20.03 2.56 15.80
C ALA A 51 20.99 1.52 15.16
N ALA A 52 21.20 1.59 13.85
CA ALA A 52 22.06 0.68 13.12
C ALA A 52 23.53 0.94 13.41
N ALA A 53 24.33 -0.13 13.51
CA ALA A 53 25.77 0.00 13.69
C ALA A 53 26.43 0.55 12.40
N PRO A 54 27.56 1.28 12.51
CA PRO A 54 28.30 1.71 11.34
C PRO A 54 28.73 0.49 10.49
N GLY A 55 28.21 0.40 9.25
CA GLY A 55 28.45 -0.73 8.34
C GLY A 55 27.18 -1.54 7.99
N ASP A 56 26.09 -1.39 8.73
CA ASP A 56 24.83 -2.08 8.44
C ASP A 56 24.04 -1.35 7.34
N TRP A 57 24.02 -1.94 6.15
CA TRP A 57 23.30 -1.42 4.98
C TRP A 57 21.83 -1.88 4.91
N MET A 58 21.46 -2.93 5.64
CA MET A 58 20.10 -3.49 5.65
C MET A 58 19.00 -2.48 6.01
N PRO A 59 19.16 -1.58 7.00
CA PRO A 59 18.13 -0.60 7.35
C PRO A 59 17.89 0.42 6.24
N GLY A 60 18.96 0.87 5.57
CA GLY A 60 18.86 1.76 4.40
C GLY A 60 18.21 1.08 3.21
N ALA A 61 18.56 -0.19 2.94
CA ALA A 61 17.93 -0.99 1.89
C ALA A 61 16.43 -1.23 2.17
N ALA A 62 16.04 -1.44 3.44
CA ALA A 62 14.64 -1.60 3.84
C ALA A 62 13.82 -0.32 3.59
N ILE A 63 14.38 0.86 3.90
CA ILE A 63 13.75 2.15 3.57
C ILE A 63 13.58 2.30 2.06
N GLY A 64 14.64 2.06 1.29
CA GLY A 64 14.59 2.15 -0.17
C GLY A 64 13.55 1.22 -0.79
N LEU A 65 13.50 -0.03 -0.33
CA LEU A 65 12.50 -1.01 -0.79
C LEU A 65 11.08 -0.58 -0.43
N TYR A 66 10.87 -0.04 0.77
CA TYR A 66 9.57 0.47 1.20
C TYR A 66 9.07 1.61 0.30
N VAL A 67 9.94 2.59 0.00
CA VAL A 67 9.63 3.71 -0.90
C VAL A 67 9.31 3.21 -2.31
N LEU A 68 10.09 2.25 -2.83
CA LEU A 68 9.87 1.67 -4.15
C LEU A 68 8.51 0.96 -4.25
N VAL A 69 8.16 0.16 -3.25
CA VAL A 69 6.86 -0.54 -3.18
C VAL A 69 5.71 0.46 -3.05
N ALA A 70 5.84 1.48 -2.21
CA ALA A 70 4.83 2.53 -2.08
C ALA A 70 4.61 3.30 -3.39
N ALA A 71 5.70 3.67 -4.08
CA ALA A 71 5.62 4.33 -5.39
C ALA A 71 4.96 3.43 -6.45
N TRP A 72 5.30 2.13 -6.46
CA TRP A 72 4.68 1.15 -7.36
C TRP A 72 3.18 0.98 -7.11
N LEU A 73 2.76 0.93 -5.84
CA LEU A 73 1.35 0.88 -5.45
C LEU A 73 0.58 2.14 -5.85
N ALA A 74 1.20 3.32 -5.72
CA ALA A 74 0.62 4.58 -6.17
C ALA A 74 0.42 4.59 -7.70
N VAL A 75 1.43 4.18 -8.47
CA VAL A 75 1.37 4.12 -9.94
C VAL A 75 0.32 3.11 -10.43
N THR A 76 0.25 1.92 -9.81
CA THR A 76 -0.74 0.90 -10.18
C THR A 76 -2.16 1.34 -9.83
N SER A 77 -2.36 2.03 -8.71
CA SER A 77 -3.65 2.63 -8.33
C SER A 77 -4.08 3.73 -9.32
N LEU A 78 -3.16 4.63 -9.71
CA LEU A 78 -3.40 5.66 -10.71
C LEU A 78 -3.74 5.08 -12.10
N ARG A 79 -3.06 4.01 -12.52
CA ARG A 79 -3.39 3.30 -13.77
C ARG A 79 -4.77 2.63 -13.72
N SER A 80 -5.15 2.09 -12.57
CA SER A 80 -6.49 1.50 -12.38
C SER A 80 -7.59 2.56 -12.53
N LEU A 81 -7.36 3.77 -12.02
CA LEU A 81 -8.28 4.90 -12.16
C LEU A 81 -8.44 5.38 -13.60
N ARG A 82 -7.38 5.31 -14.42
CA ARG A 82 -7.42 5.72 -15.83
C ARG A 82 -8.15 4.77 -16.78
N ARG A 83 -8.41 3.52 -16.35
CA ARG A 83 -9.07 2.49 -17.18
C ARG A 83 -10.55 2.30 -16.86
N SER A 84 -11.04 2.92 -15.79
CA SER A 84 -12.48 3.03 -15.46
C SER A 84 -13.04 4.34 -15.98
#